data_AF-A0A5S4THJ5-F1
#
_entry.id   AF-A0A5S4THJ5-F1
#
_cell.length_a   1.000
_cell.length_b   1.000
_cell.length_c   1.000
_cell.angle_alpha   90.00
_cell.angle_beta   90.00
_cell.angle_gamma   90.00
#
_symmetry.space_group_name_H-M   'P 1'
#
loop_
_entity.id
_entity.type
_entity.pdbx_description
1 polymer ?
#
loop_
_entity_poly.entity_id
_entity_poly.type
_entity_poly.pdbx_seq_one_letter_code
_entity_poly.pdbx_strand_id
1 'polypeptide(L)'
;WKDEILRESKVTLQTLQEENVNHPDLADRASSETDRAIELRARDRQRKLISKIDAALQRIEDNTYGYCEETGEPISLKRLEARPIATLSVEAQERHEKREKVYRDE
;
A
#
# COMPACT_ATOMS: atom_id res chain seq x y z
N TRP A 1 -12.08 3.59 3.54
CA TRP A 1 -10.80 2.83 3.43
C TRP A 1 -9.69 3.44 4.28
N LYS A 2 -9.31 4.71 4.07
CA LYS A 2 -8.24 5.35 4.86
C LYS A 2 -8.47 5.28 6.37
N ASP A 3 -9.67 5.64 6.84
CA ASP A 3 -9.98 5.66 8.28
C ASP A 3 -9.91 4.27 8.91
N GLU A 4 -10.32 3.25 8.17
CA GLU A 4 -10.24 1.86 8.60
C GLU A 4 -8.79 1.41 8.77
N ILE A 5 -7.93 1.72 7.78
CA ILE A 5 -6.49 1.43 7.86
C ILE A 5 -5.85 2.15 9.05
N LEU A 6 -6.24 3.40 9.31
CA LEU A 6 -5.75 4.17 10.45
C LEU A 6 -6.20 3.57 11.79
N ARG A 7 -7.46 3.12 11.87
CA ARG A 7 -8.01 2.47 13.06
C ARG A 7 -7.28 1.16 13.35
N GLU A 8 -7.14 0.29 12.35
CA GLU A 8 -6.37 -0.95 12.49
C GLU A 8 -4.91 -0.68 12.90
N SER A 9 -4.28 0.35 12.34
CA SER A 9 -2.90 0.72 12.68
C SER A 9 -2.76 1.07 14.15
N LYS A 10 -3.71 1.83 14.71
CA LYS A 10 -3.75 2.13 16.15
C LYS A 10 -3.89 0.87 17.00
N VAL A 11 -4.78 -0.06 16.61
CA VAL A 11 -4.99 -1.33 17.32
C VAL A 11 -3.72 -2.16 17.32
N THR A 12 -3.09 -2.39 16.16
CA THR A 12 -1.83 -3.14 16.09
C THR A 12 -0.72 -2.52 16.92
N LEU A 13 -0.57 -1.18 16.90
CA LEU A 13 0.44 -0.53 17.73
C LEU A 13 0.20 -0.78 19.23
N GLN A 14 -1.06 -0.82 19.66
CA GLN A 14 -1.41 -1.14 21.03
C GLN A 14 -1.09 -2.60 21.36
N THR A 15 -1.47 -3.55 20.49
CA THR A 15 -1.15 -4.98 20.66
C THR A 15 0.35 -5.23 20.75
N LEU A 16 1.14 -4.63 19.85
CA LEU A 16 2.60 -4.75 19.85
C LEU A 16 3.29 -4.14 21.08
N GLN A 17 2.63 -3.21 21.77
CA GLN A 17 3.10 -2.65 23.05
C GLN A 17 2.79 -3.60 24.21
N GLU A 18 1.62 -4.24 24.20
CA GLU A 18 1.17 -5.17 25.24
C GLU A 18 1.93 -6.51 25.19
N GLU A 19 2.20 -7.04 23.99
CA GLU A 19 2.95 -8.30 23.80
C GLU A 19 4.42 -8.23 24.23
N ASN A 20 5.01 -7.02 24.27
CA ASN A 20 6.40 -6.83 24.67
C ASN A 20 6.68 -7.14 26.15
N VAL A 21 5.63 -7.43 26.94
CA VAL A 21 5.74 -7.47 28.41
C VAL A 21 5.97 -8.87 28.97
N ASN A 22 5.65 -9.97 28.28
CA ASN A 22 5.77 -11.32 28.86
C ASN A 22 5.96 -12.46 27.84
N HIS A 23 7.21 -12.91 27.63
CA HIS A 23 7.50 -14.23 27.02
C HIS A 23 8.31 -15.10 27.99
N PRO A 24 7.78 -16.26 28.44
CA PRO A 24 8.43 -17.10 29.44
C PRO A 24 9.69 -17.84 28.94
N ASP A 25 9.74 -18.19 27.64
CA ASP A 25 10.87 -18.93 27.06
C ASP A 25 11.43 -18.29 25.75
N LEU A 26 12.59 -18.81 25.31
CA LEU A 26 13.31 -18.31 24.13
C LEU A 26 12.62 -18.65 22.80
N ALA A 27 11.86 -19.75 22.73
CA ALA A 27 11.16 -20.17 21.52
C ALA A 27 9.91 -19.29 21.28
N ASP A 28 9.19 -18.98 22.35
CA ASP A 28 8.05 -18.05 22.35
C ASP A 28 8.51 -16.65 21.93
N ARG A 29 9.65 -16.21 22.47
CA ARG A 29 10.24 -14.92 22.10
C ARG A 29 10.63 -14.86 20.63
N ALA A 30 11.29 -15.89 20.09
CA ALA A 30 11.70 -15.91 18.69
C ALA A 30 10.50 -15.89 17.72
N SER A 31 9.43 -16.61 18.06
CA SER A 31 8.18 -16.59 17.30
C SER A 31 7.53 -15.20 17.31
N SER A 32 7.38 -14.59 18.48
CA SER A 32 6.81 -13.24 18.67
C SER A 32 7.58 -12.15 17.92
N GLU A 33 8.92 -12.18 17.95
CA GLU A 33 9.75 -11.23 17.20
C GLU A 33 9.54 -11.35 15.69
N THR A 34 9.33 -12.56 15.18
CA THR A 34 9.05 -12.82 13.76
C THR A 34 7.68 -12.28 13.36
N ASP A 35 6.65 -12.56 14.16
CA ASP A 35 5.28 -12.09 13.92
C ASP A 35 5.23 -10.56 13.92
N ARG A 36 5.89 -9.93 14.91
CA ARG A 36 6.06 -8.47 14.97
C ARG A 36 6.71 -7.89 13.73
N ALA A 37 7.77 -8.53 13.22
CA ALA A 37 8.44 -8.08 12.00
C ALA A 37 7.51 -8.15 10.77
N ILE A 38 6.65 -9.16 10.69
CA ILE A 38 5.64 -9.30 9.62
C ILE A 38 4.59 -8.18 9.75
N GLU A 39 4.08 -7.94 10.95
CA GLU A 39 3.09 -6.89 11.20
C GLU A 39 3.63 -5.50 10.84
N LEU A 40 4.84 -5.15 11.28
CA LEU A 40 5.46 -3.86 10.96
C LEU A 40 5.59 -3.66 9.44
N ARG A 41 5.99 -4.69 8.69
CA ARG A 41 6.05 -4.64 7.23
C ARG A 41 4.66 -4.44 6.61
N ALA A 42 3.61 -5.05 7.16
CA ALA A 42 2.24 -4.86 6.70
C ALA A 42 1.78 -3.41 6.94
N ARG A 43 2.09 -2.85 8.11
CA ARG A 43 1.78 -1.46 8.47
C ARG A 43 2.50 -0.46 7.57
N ASP A 44 3.75 -0.71 7.20
CA ASP A 44 4.47 0.11 6.23
C ASP A 44 3.81 0.11 4.84
N ARG A 45 3.32 -1.04 4.37
CA ARG A 45 2.58 -1.11 3.09
C ARG A 45 1.27 -0.32 3.16
N GLN A 46 0.54 -0.43 4.27
CA GLN A 46 -0.68 0.31 4.52
C GLN A 46 -0.45 1.83 4.59
N ARG A 47 0.64 2.28 5.23
CA ARG A 47 1.03 3.70 5.24
C ARG A 47 1.26 4.23 3.82
N LYS A 48 1.99 3.49 2.98
CA LYS A 48 2.20 3.84 1.58
C LYS A 48 0.88 3.87 0.79
N LEU A 49 -0.05 2.96 1.11
CA LEU A 49 -1.39 2.96 0.50
C LEU A 49 -2.18 4.20 0.87
N ILE A 50 -2.13 4.66 2.13
CA ILE A 50 -2.76 5.92 2.56
C ILE A 50 -2.23 7.10 1.73
N SER A 51 -0.91 7.21 1.56
CA SER A 51 -0.33 8.28 0.73
C SER A 51 -0.84 8.24 -0.72
N LYS A 52 -1.08 7.04 -1.28
CA LYS A 52 -1.68 6.90 -2.63
C LYS A 52 -3.15 7.30 -2.67
N ILE A 53 -3.91 7.02 -1.60
CA ILE A 53 -5.31 7.48 -1.48
C ILE A 53 -5.33 9.01 -1.42
N ASP A 54 -4.48 9.62 -0.62
CA ASP A 54 -4.39 11.07 -0.48
C ASP A 54 -4.01 11.74 -1.81
N ALA A 55 -3.05 11.18 -2.53
CA ALA A 55 -2.71 11.64 -3.88
C ALA A 55 -3.90 11.51 -4.87
N ALA A 56 -4.67 10.41 -4.80
CA ALA A 56 -5.85 10.25 -5.64
C ALA A 56 -6.94 11.29 -5.32
N LEU A 57 -7.14 11.60 -4.03
CA LEU A 57 -8.07 12.66 -3.60
C LEU A 57 -7.61 14.03 -4.11
N GLN A 58 -6.32 14.36 -3.99
CA GLN A 58 -5.77 15.61 -4.54
C GLN A 58 -6.02 15.73 -6.04
N ARG A 59 -5.84 14.64 -6.79
CA ARG A 59 -6.12 14.63 -8.24
C ARG A 59 -7.59 14.86 -8.57
N ILE A 60 -8.51 14.50 -7.68
CA ILE A 60 -9.93 14.83 -7.85
C ILE A 60 -10.13 16.34 -7.71
N GLU A 61 -9.53 16.95 -6.69
CA GLU A 61 -9.57 18.41 -6.48
C GLU A 61 -8.98 19.17 -7.67
N ASP A 62 -7.87 18.66 -8.21
CA ASP A 62 -7.17 19.25 -9.36
C ASP A 62 -7.84 18.93 -10.72
N ASN A 63 -8.97 18.19 -10.74
CA ASN A 63 -9.64 17.71 -11.95
C ASN A 63 -8.75 16.88 -12.91
N THR A 64 -7.72 16.23 -12.38
CA THR A 64 -6.82 15.33 -13.14
C THR A 64 -7.07 13.85 -12.87
N TYR A 65 -7.99 13.54 -11.96
CA TYR A 65 -8.38 12.16 -11.66
C TYR A 65 -8.99 11.47 -12.87
N GLY A 66 -8.63 10.19 -13.07
CA GLY A 66 -9.14 9.38 -14.18
C GLY A 66 -8.35 9.50 -15.49
N TYR A 67 -7.24 10.23 -15.52
CA TYR A 67 -6.33 10.31 -16.67
C TYR A 67 -4.97 9.67 -16.35
N CYS A 68 -4.36 9.05 -17.35
CA CYS A 68 -3.06 8.39 -17.24
C CYS A 68 -1.96 9.43 -17.05
N GLU A 69 -1.14 9.30 -16.02
CA GLU A 69 -0.03 10.23 -15.76
C GLU A 69 1.10 10.18 -16.82
N GLU A 70 1.23 9.05 -17.54
CA GLU A 70 2.25 8.89 -18.59
C GLU A 70 1.78 9.38 -19.96
N THR A 71 0.53 9.10 -20.34
CA THR A 71 0.02 9.36 -21.71
C THR A 71 -1.01 10.48 -21.78
N GLY A 72 -1.59 10.89 -20.66
CA GLY A 72 -2.71 11.84 -20.60
C GLY A 72 -4.06 11.25 -21.04
N GLU A 73 -4.11 9.98 -21.44
CA GLU A 73 -5.34 9.33 -21.93
C GLU A 73 -6.28 8.93 -20.78
N PRO A 74 -7.59 8.84 -21.01
CA PRO A 74 -8.53 8.38 -20.00
C PRO A 74 -8.23 6.96 -19.51
N ILE A 75 -8.25 6.77 -18.20
CA ILE A 75 -8.22 5.47 -17.55
C ILE A 75 -9.64 4.88 -17.59
N SER A 76 -9.77 3.61 -17.97
CA SER A 76 -11.08 2.97 -18.06
C SER A 76 -11.81 2.96 -16.71
N LEU A 77 -13.12 3.23 -16.74
CA LEU A 77 -13.94 3.29 -15.52
C LEU A 77 -13.86 1.97 -14.73
N LYS A 78 -13.96 0.83 -15.42
CA LYS A 78 -13.83 -0.50 -14.80
C LYS A 78 -12.53 -0.68 -14.01
N ARG A 79 -11.43 -0.07 -14.48
CA ARG A 79 -10.14 -0.11 -13.79
C ARG A 79 -10.15 0.77 -12.54
N LEU A 80 -10.75 1.95 -12.59
CA LEU A 80 -10.87 2.84 -11.43
C LEU A 80 -11.86 2.28 -10.40
N GLU A 81 -12.93 1.60 -10.82
CA GLU A 81 -13.83 0.88 -9.92
C GLU A 81 -13.10 -0.25 -9.19
N ALA A 82 -12.29 -1.03 -9.90
CA ALA A 82 -11.50 -2.10 -9.31
C ALA A 82 -10.35 -1.56 -8.44
N ARG A 83 -9.71 -0.45 -8.84
CA ARG A 83 -8.56 0.15 -8.17
C ARG A 83 -8.58 1.68 -8.32
N PRO A 84 -9.25 2.40 -7.40
CA PRO A 84 -9.41 3.87 -7.49
C PRO A 84 -8.10 4.67 -7.43
N ILE A 85 -7.06 4.08 -6.85
CA ILE A 85 -5.72 4.69 -6.75
C ILE A 85 -4.85 4.50 -8.00
N ALA A 86 -5.40 3.96 -9.09
CA ALA A 86 -4.63 3.69 -10.30
C ALA A 86 -4.24 5.01 -11.00
N THR A 87 -2.95 5.21 -11.23
CA THR A 87 -2.42 6.41 -11.87
C THR A 87 -2.15 6.25 -13.37
N LEU A 88 -2.05 5.00 -13.84
CA LEU A 88 -1.74 4.64 -15.22
C LEU A 88 -2.88 3.85 -15.86
N SER A 89 -3.03 3.97 -17.19
CA SER A 89 -3.85 3.07 -18.00
C SER A 89 -3.28 1.64 -17.97
N VAL A 90 -4.05 0.66 -18.46
CA VAL A 90 -3.59 -0.74 -18.52
C VAL A 90 -2.34 -0.85 -19.40
N GLU A 91 -2.40 -0.29 -20.61
CA GLU A 91 -1.30 -0.34 -21.58
C GLU A 91 -0.03 0.36 -21.06
N ALA A 92 -0.18 1.53 -20.42
CA ALA A 92 0.95 2.23 -19.81
C ALA A 92 1.57 1.42 -18.66
N GLN A 93 0.74 0.81 -17.82
CA GLN A 93 1.20 -0.08 -16.74
C GLN A 93 1.96 -1.29 -17.28
N GLU A 94 1.47 -1.95 -18.32
CA GLU A 94 2.14 -3.10 -18.95
C GLU A 94 3.51 -2.71 -19.55
N ARG A 95 3.58 -1.55 -20.21
CA ARG A 95 4.86 -1.01 -20.72
C ARG A 95 5.83 -0.71 -19.57
N HIS A 96 5.35 -0.13 -18.48
CA HIS A 96 6.16 0.13 -17.29
C HIS A 96 6.72 -1.17 -16.68
N GLU A 97 5.88 -2.17 -16.46
CA GLU A 97 6.28 -3.47 -15.89
C GLU A 97 7.26 -4.22 -16.79
N LYS A 98 7.08 -4.15 -18.11
CA LYS A 98 8.03 -4.74 -19.07
C LYS A 98 9.41 -4.09 -19.00
N ARG A 99 9.47 -2.75 -18.87
CA ARG A 99 10.74 -2.01 -18.72
C ARG A 99 11.45 -2.34 -17.42
N GLU A 100 10.72 -2.38 -16.31
CA GLU A 100 11.25 -2.77 -15.00
C GLU A 100 11.84 -4.18 -15.01
N LYS A 101 11.18 -5.13 -15.69
CA LYS A 101 11.68 -6.51 -15.79
C LYS A 101 13.00 -6.60 -16.53
N VAL A 102 13.15 -5.88 -17.65
CA VAL A 102 14.41 -5.86 -18.42
C VAL A 102 15.56 -5.33 -17.58
N TYR A 103 15.34 -4.24 -16.82
CA TYR A 103 16.38 -3.66 -15.96
C TYR A 103 16.78 -4.56 -14.78
N ARG A 104 15.87 -5.39 -14.27
CA ARG A 104 16.18 -6.31 -13.16
C ARG A 104 16.99 -7.52 -13.59
N ASP A 105 16.92 -7.88 -14.87
CA ASP A 105 17.57 -9.06 -15.44
C ASP A 105 18.93 -8.71 -16.12
N GLU A 106 19.33 -7.44 -16.13
CA GLU A 106 20.68 -6.92 -16.47
C GLU A 106 21.53 -6.69 -15.20
#